data_AF-A0A2G2ZFF1-F1
#
_entry.id   AF-A0A2G2ZFF1-F1
#
_cell.length_a   1.000
_cell.length_b   1.000
_cell.length_c   1.000
_cell.angle_alpha   90.00
_cell.angle_beta   90.00
_cell.angle_gamma   90.00
#
_symmetry.space_group_name_H-M   'P 1'
#
loop_
_entity.id
_entity.type
_entity.pdbx_description
1 polymer ?
#
loop_
_entity_poly.entity_id
_entity_poly.type
_entity_poly.pdbx_seq_one_letter_code
_entity_poly.pdbx_strand_id
1 'polypeptide(L)'
;MLHYLLLGSNLLNGVLPNSIGNLSSTIEILYIGDAHLNGLIPPGIGNMSGLNTLVLQFNNLMGNIPPEIGKLRQLQGLFLPNNKFQGHIPEAVCHLSNLVQLSLGDNELVGLIPACIGNLSMLQQLYLGSNRFSSKFPSSLWKMRGLLFLNMSQNSIEGEVPSDIGGLKAIVELYLYGNHFSGMIPSRFGQLSNLQILDLSNNSFSGAIPLSFANLISLEFLNLSLNALSGTIPKSLEKLSYLKGINVSFNNLEGEIPGGGVFANSTLQSFLGNNGLCGMHILEILVCPITNPAQQSK
;
A
#
# COMPACT_ATOMS: atom_id res chain seq x y z
N MET A 1 0.72 27.19 28.88
CA MET A 1 0.84 25.71 28.99
C MET A 1 1.47 25.20 27.70
N LEU A 2 2.26 24.13 27.76
CA LEU A 2 2.94 23.57 26.58
C LEU A 2 2.03 22.58 25.86
N HIS A 3 1.78 22.81 24.56
CA HIS A 3 0.95 21.95 23.71
C HIS A 3 1.77 21.17 22.66
N TYR A 4 2.93 21.70 22.28
CA TYR A 4 3.77 21.15 21.23
C TYR A 4 5.18 20.96 21.79
N LEU A 5 5.70 19.74 21.65
CA LEU A 5 7.10 19.44 21.94
C LEU A 5 7.77 18.97 20.65
N LEU A 6 8.53 19.89 20.03
CA LEU A 6 9.21 19.69 18.76
C LEU A 6 10.71 19.59 19.01
N LEU A 7 11.27 18.38 18.95
CA LEU A 7 12.68 18.08 19.21
C LEU A 7 13.36 17.36 18.03
N GLY A 8 12.68 17.22 16.90
CA GLY A 8 13.21 16.53 15.72
C GLY A 8 14.28 17.31 14.96
N SER A 9 14.91 16.66 13.97
CA SER A 9 15.99 17.21 13.12
C SER A 9 17.16 17.77 13.94
N ASN A 10 17.55 17.03 14.98
CA ASN A 10 18.61 17.39 15.92
C ASN A 10 19.48 16.16 16.22
N LEU A 11 20.71 16.37 16.68
CA LEU A 11 21.62 15.27 17.07
C LEU A 11 21.46 14.93 18.56
N LEU A 12 20.24 14.57 19.00
CA LEU A 12 19.99 14.26 20.41
C LEU A 12 20.79 13.04 20.88
N ASN A 13 21.01 12.04 20.00
CA ASN A 13 21.86 10.87 20.24
C ASN A 13 21.60 10.19 21.60
N GLY A 14 20.33 10.05 21.97
CA GLY A 14 19.91 9.56 23.29
C GLY A 14 18.85 8.46 23.22
N VAL A 15 18.22 8.19 24.35
CA VAL A 15 17.06 7.29 24.48
C VAL A 15 15.87 8.07 25.01
N LEU A 16 14.64 7.63 24.71
CA LEU A 16 13.45 8.20 25.33
C LEU A 16 13.36 7.72 26.79
N PRO A 17 13.47 8.60 27.79
CA PRO A 17 13.37 8.20 29.18
C PRO A 17 11.91 7.90 29.54
N ASN A 18 11.67 6.98 30.47
CA ASN A 18 10.32 6.68 30.94
C ASN A 18 9.61 7.90 31.58
N SER A 19 10.39 8.88 32.07
CA SER A 19 9.88 10.15 32.58
C SER A 19 9.25 11.04 31.51
N ILE A 20 9.32 10.71 30.21
CA ILE A 20 8.55 11.41 29.18
C ILE A 20 7.04 11.38 29.48
N GLY A 21 6.56 10.31 30.12
CA GLY A 21 5.19 10.18 30.58
C GLY A 21 4.79 11.14 31.71
N ASN A 22 5.76 11.81 32.33
CA ASN A 22 5.51 12.84 33.35
C ASN A 22 5.29 14.23 32.73
N LEU A 23 5.47 14.37 31.42
CA LEU A 23 5.12 15.59 30.73
C LEU A 23 3.61 15.85 30.83
N SER A 24 3.24 17.13 30.76
CA SER A 24 1.87 17.59 30.92
C SER A 24 0.91 16.85 29.98
N SER A 25 -0.27 16.47 30.49
CA SER A 25 -1.38 15.97 29.68
C SER A 25 -1.93 17.02 28.69
N THR A 26 -1.40 18.24 28.70
CA THR A 26 -1.68 19.28 27.71
C THR A 26 -0.88 19.12 26.43
N ILE A 27 0.15 18.27 26.39
CA ILE A 27 0.92 18.05 25.16
C ILE A 27 0.06 17.27 24.18
N GLU A 28 -0.17 17.90 23.04
CA GLU A 28 -0.96 17.39 21.92
C GLU A 28 -0.06 16.78 20.85
N ILE A 29 1.08 17.42 20.55
CA ILE A 29 2.02 16.94 19.55
C ILE A 29 3.38 16.68 20.19
N LEU A 30 3.85 15.44 20.08
CA LEU A 30 5.23 15.06 20.34
C LEU A 30 5.91 14.73 19.02
N TYR A 31 6.80 15.61 18.57
CA TYR A 31 7.56 15.42 17.34
C TYR A 31 9.06 15.28 17.65
N ILE A 32 9.59 14.08 17.45
CA ILE A 32 11.01 13.77 17.62
C ILE A 32 11.49 12.91 16.44
N GLY A 33 11.21 13.36 15.21
CA GLY A 33 11.71 12.69 14.01
C GLY A 33 13.14 13.09 13.66
N ASP A 34 13.92 12.20 13.05
CA ASP A 34 15.31 12.49 12.63
C ASP A 34 16.19 13.04 13.79
N ALA A 35 16.14 12.35 14.93
CA ALA A 35 16.80 12.76 16.16
C ALA A 35 17.93 11.82 16.61
N HIS A 36 18.21 10.78 15.80
CA HIS A 36 19.16 9.71 16.11
C HIS A 36 18.88 9.02 17.46
N LEU A 37 17.60 8.97 17.87
CA LEU A 37 17.20 8.29 19.10
C LEU A 37 17.41 6.78 18.97
N ASN A 38 17.89 6.18 20.05
CA ASN A 38 18.14 4.75 20.17
C ASN A 38 17.23 4.13 21.25
N GLY A 39 17.29 2.81 21.40
CA GLY A 39 16.58 2.09 22.45
C GLY A 39 15.09 1.91 22.14
N LEU A 40 14.28 1.75 23.18
CA LEU A 40 12.86 1.40 23.08
C LEU A 40 11.97 2.64 23.20
N ILE A 41 10.71 2.54 22.75
CA ILE A 41 9.66 3.45 23.23
C ILE A 41 9.31 3.03 24.66
N PRO A 42 9.47 3.90 25.67
CA PRO A 42 9.19 3.53 27.06
C PRO A 42 7.68 3.42 27.31
N PRO A 43 7.22 2.51 28.19
CA PRO A 43 5.80 2.36 28.55
C PRO A 43 5.15 3.64 29.06
N GLY A 44 5.93 4.53 29.69
CA GLY A 44 5.48 5.85 30.16
C GLY A 44 4.84 6.71 29.06
N ILE A 45 5.12 6.45 27.77
CA ILE A 45 4.46 7.16 26.66
C ILE A 45 2.94 7.11 26.75
N GLY A 46 2.38 5.99 27.24
CA GLY A 46 0.94 5.81 27.38
C GLY A 46 0.27 6.71 28.42
N ASN A 47 1.05 7.43 29.25
CA ASN A 47 0.52 8.39 30.22
C ASN A 47 0.30 9.79 29.61
N MET A 48 0.79 10.06 28.40
CA MET A 48 0.63 11.34 27.72
C MET A 48 -0.76 11.45 27.06
N SER A 49 -1.82 11.42 27.87
CA SER A 49 -3.21 11.23 27.43
C SER A 49 -3.79 12.33 26.53
N GLY A 50 -3.16 13.50 26.46
CA GLY A 50 -3.53 14.59 25.55
C GLY A 50 -2.96 14.46 24.14
N LEU A 51 -2.08 13.49 23.88
CA LEU A 51 -1.46 13.35 22.57
C LEU A 51 -2.49 13.07 21.48
N ASN A 52 -2.52 13.97 20.49
CA ASN A 52 -3.20 13.79 19.22
C ASN A 52 -2.21 13.26 18.15
N THR A 53 -0.93 13.57 18.25
CA THR A 53 0.06 13.22 17.23
C THR A 53 1.38 12.82 17.87
N LEU A 54 1.84 11.61 17.56
CA LEU A 54 3.13 11.07 17.97
C LEU A 54 4.00 10.79 16.74
N VAL A 55 5.10 11.53 16.61
CA VAL A 55 6.06 11.38 15.51
C VAL A 55 7.43 11.00 16.04
N LEU A 56 7.88 9.80 15.70
CA LEU A 56 9.19 9.24 16.06
C LEU A 56 9.94 8.67 14.83
N GLN A 57 9.54 9.08 13.63
CA GLN A 57 10.10 8.60 12.36
C GLN A 57 11.59 8.91 12.18
N PHE A 58 12.29 8.15 11.32
CA PHE A 58 13.71 8.36 11.00
C PHE A 58 14.60 8.37 12.26
N ASN A 59 14.48 7.35 13.11
CA ASN A 59 15.35 7.17 14.27
C ASN A 59 15.95 5.75 14.26
N ASN A 60 16.71 5.42 15.30
CA ASN A 60 17.25 4.09 15.55
C ASN A 60 16.46 3.36 16.66
N LEU A 61 15.18 3.69 16.85
CA LEU A 61 14.35 3.02 17.86
C LEU A 61 14.15 1.55 17.48
N MET A 62 14.16 0.67 18.49
CA MET A 62 14.15 -0.77 18.32
C MET A 62 13.19 -1.46 19.28
N GLY A 63 13.16 -2.80 19.21
CA GLY A 63 12.27 -3.64 20.01
C GLY A 63 10.82 -3.50 19.59
N ASN A 64 9.90 -3.82 20.49
CA ASN A 64 8.49 -3.88 20.17
C ASN A 64 7.81 -2.51 20.36
N ILE A 65 6.75 -2.27 19.60
CA ILE A 65 5.82 -1.17 19.89
C ILE A 65 5.11 -1.50 21.23
N PRO A 66 5.21 -0.66 22.27
CA PRO A 66 4.64 -0.96 23.57
C PRO A 66 3.11 -0.94 23.53
N PRO A 67 2.42 -1.91 24.17
CA PRO A 67 0.96 -1.95 24.20
C PRO A 67 0.33 -0.73 24.89
N GLU A 68 1.09 -0.01 25.73
CA GLU A 68 0.67 1.23 26.38
C GLU A 68 0.29 2.34 25.39
N ILE A 69 0.73 2.28 24.13
CA ILE A 69 0.24 3.18 23.07
C ILE A 69 -1.29 3.15 23.00
N GLY A 70 -1.93 2.01 23.24
CA GLY A 70 -3.40 1.90 23.25
C GLY A 70 -4.11 2.73 24.34
N LYS A 71 -3.38 3.34 25.28
CA LYS A 71 -3.93 4.29 26.26
C LYS A 71 -4.14 5.68 25.68
N LEU A 72 -3.51 6.02 24.55
CA LEU A 72 -3.55 7.34 23.91
C LEU A 72 -4.85 7.54 23.12
N ARG A 73 -6.00 7.56 23.80
CA ARG A 73 -7.34 7.57 23.15
C ARG A 73 -7.63 8.81 22.29
N GLN A 74 -6.86 9.89 22.44
CA GLN A 74 -6.97 11.09 21.61
C GLN A 74 -6.11 11.04 20.34
N LEU A 75 -5.28 10.01 20.19
CA LEU A 75 -4.31 9.93 19.10
C LEU A 75 -5.01 9.80 17.75
N GLN A 76 -4.67 10.73 16.86
CA GLN A 76 -5.10 10.82 15.47
C GLN A 76 -3.98 10.39 14.52
N GLY A 77 -2.72 10.63 14.89
CA GLY A 77 -1.56 10.27 14.07
C GLY A 77 -0.48 9.53 14.85
N LEU A 78 -0.12 8.33 14.38
CA LEU A 78 1.02 7.56 14.88
C LEU A 78 2.03 7.33 13.75
N PHE A 79 3.19 7.96 13.85
CA PHE A 79 4.24 7.94 12.82
C PHE A 79 5.54 7.36 13.38
N LEU A 80 5.78 6.09 13.07
CA LEU A 80 6.98 5.35 13.44
C LEU A 80 7.86 4.89 12.25
N PRO A 81 7.71 5.36 10.98
CA PRO A 81 8.44 4.76 9.89
C PRO A 81 9.95 5.01 9.97
N ASN A 82 10.73 4.20 9.26
CA ASN A 82 12.20 4.30 9.21
C ASN A 82 12.82 4.20 10.61
N ASN A 83 12.60 3.05 11.25
CA ASN A 83 13.17 2.65 12.54
C ASN A 83 13.57 1.16 12.47
N LYS A 84 13.87 0.54 13.62
CA LYS A 84 14.23 -0.88 13.77
C LYS A 84 13.21 -1.62 14.63
N PHE A 85 11.93 -1.23 14.57
CA PHE A 85 10.89 -1.89 15.36
C PHE A 85 10.71 -3.34 14.89
N GLN A 86 10.66 -4.26 15.86
CA GLN A 86 10.52 -5.70 15.67
C GLN A 86 9.23 -6.20 16.34
N GLY A 87 8.98 -7.51 16.22
CA GLY A 87 7.80 -8.14 16.81
C GLY A 87 6.53 -7.78 16.05
N HIS A 88 5.39 -7.82 16.74
CA HIS A 88 4.06 -7.67 16.15
C HIS A 88 3.48 -6.28 16.42
N ILE A 89 2.53 -5.86 15.58
CA ILE A 89 1.66 -4.73 15.93
C ILE A 89 0.79 -5.15 17.13
N PRO A 90 0.86 -4.49 18.29
CA PRO A 90 0.07 -4.89 19.44
C PRO A 90 -1.42 -4.64 19.19
N GLU A 91 -2.28 -5.57 19.62
CA GLU A 91 -3.75 -5.41 19.51
C GLU A 91 -4.26 -4.15 20.20
N ALA A 92 -3.52 -3.62 21.17
CA ALA A 92 -3.80 -2.35 21.82
C ALA A 92 -3.87 -1.17 20.85
N VAL A 93 -3.31 -1.23 19.63
CA VAL A 93 -3.53 -0.20 18.59
C VAL A 93 -5.02 -0.06 18.25
N CYS A 94 -5.81 -1.12 18.38
CA CYS A 94 -7.25 -1.11 18.09
C CYS A 94 -8.07 -0.30 19.11
N HIS A 95 -7.44 0.15 20.19
CA HIS A 95 -8.04 1.06 21.16
C HIS A 95 -8.02 2.53 20.72
N LEU A 96 -7.29 2.86 19.66
CA LEU A 96 -7.11 4.21 19.12
C LEU A 96 -8.26 4.57 18.18
N SER A 97 -9.47 4.71 18.71
CA SER A 97 -10.69 4.95 17.91
C SER A 97 -10.69 6.24 17.09
N ASN A 98 -9.84 7.21 17.46
CA ASN A 98 -9.68 8.48 16.77
C ASN A 98 -8.55 8.48 15.72
N LEU A 99 -7.88 7.34 15.53
CA LEU A 99 -6.71 7.25 14.66
C LEU A 99 -7.11 7.49 13.19
N VAL A 100 -6.53 8.51 12.59
CA VAL A 100 -6.69 8.89 11.18
C VAL A 100 -5.55 8.32 10.34
N GLN A 101 -4.33 8.30 10.89
CA GLN A 101 -3.14 7.83 10.20
C GLN A 101 -2.29 6.92 11.09
N LEU A 102 -1.99 5.73 10.55
CA LEU A 102 -1.04 4.78 11.11
C LEU A 102 0.09 4.54 10.10
N SER A 103 1.30 4.97 10.45
CA SER A 103 2.49 4.78 9.63
C SER A 103 3.56 4.01 10.39
N LEU A 104 3.83 2.78 9.96
CA LEU A 104 4.80 1.85 10.53
C LEU A 104 5.79 1.32 9.47
N GLY A 105 5.84 1.96 8.29
CA GLY A 105 6.66 1.50 7.17
C GLY A 105 8.16 1.49 7.47
N ASP A 106 8.94 0.75 6.67
CA ASP A 106 10.41 0.71 6.80
C ASP A 106 10.87 0.34 8.23
N ASN A 107 10.47 -0.85 8.67
CA ASN A 107 10.79 -1.44 9.97
C ASN A 107 11.05 -2.96 9.82
N GLU A 108 11.20 -3.68 10.94
CA GLU A 108 11.42 -5.13 10.99
C GLU A 108 10.21 -5.87 11.60
N LEU A 109 8.99 -5.31 11.48
CA LEU A 109 7.78 -5.89 12.06
C LEU A 109 7.41 -7.21 11.36
N VAL A 110 6.91 -8.17 12.13
CA VAL A 110 6.61 -9.55 11.72
C VAL A 110 5.20 -9.98 12.13
N GLY A 111 4.78 -11.12 11.58
CA GLY A 111 3.56 -11.84 11.96
C GLY A 111 2.28 -11.21 11.43
N LEU A 112 1.18 -11.33 12.19
CA LEU A 112 -0.16 -10.96 11.74
C LEU A 112 -0.44 -9.47 11.91
N ILE A 113 -1.17 -8.90 10.95
CA ILE A 113 -1.79 -7.59 11.09
C ILE A 113 -3.09 -7.77 11.90
N PRO A 114 -3.29 -7.06 13.02
CA PRO A 114 -4.50 -7.20 13.82
C PRO A 114 -5.76 -6.87 13.01
N ALA A 115 -6.67 -7.85 12.89
CA ALA A 115 -7.90 -7.67 12.10
C ALA A 115 -8.80 -6.55 12.64
N CYS A 116 -8.67 -6.19 13.92
CA CYS A 116 -9.39 -5.09 14.54
C CYS A 116 -9.00 -3.71 13.98
N ILE A 117 -7.88 -3.55 13.28
CA ILE A 117 -7.55 -2.31 12.55
C ILE A 117 -8.64 -1.98 11.53
N GLY A 118 -9.26 -3.01 10.92
CA GLY A 118 -10.38 -2.84 10.00
C GLY A 118 -11.66 -2.25 10.63
N ASN A 119 -11.71 -2.14 11.97
CA ASN A 119 -12.82 -1.53 12.70
C ASN A 119 -12.56 -0.07 13.10
N LEU A 120 -11.37 0.48 12.80
CA LEU A 120 -11.04 1.89 13.10
C LEU A 120 -11.72 2.80 12.08
N SER A 121 -12.94 3.27 12.41
CA SER A 121 -13.80 4.02 11.48
C SER A 121 -13.25 5.37 11.03
N MET A 122 -12.31 5.94 11.78
CA MET A 122 -11.65 7.21 11.46
C MET A 122 -10.39 7.03 10.59
N LEU A 123 -9.89 5.80 10.44
CA LEU A 123 -8.61 5.54 9.79
C LEU A 123 -8.74 5.75 8.28
N GLN A 124 -7.93 6.67 7.75
CA GLN A 124 -7.89 7.05 6.35
C GLN A 124 -6.57 6.65 5.68
N GLN A 125 -5.50 6.52 6.47
CA GLN A 125 -4.15 6.30 5.97
C GLN A 125 -3.48 5.15 6.73
N LEU A 126 -3.14 4.09 6.00
CA LEU A 126 -2.46 2.91 6.55
C LEU A 126 -1.19 2.61 5.72
N TYR A 127 -0.03 2.85 6.33
CA TYR A 127 1.28 2.59 5.71
C TYR A 127 2.05 1.54 6.53
N LEU A 128 2.13 0.33 6.00
CA LEU A 128 2.82 -0.82 6.59
C LEU A 128 3.90 -1.40 5.66
N GLY A 129 4.23 -0.69 4.57
CA GLY A 129 5.19 -1.18 3.58
C GLY A 129 6.60 -1.37 4.12
N SER A 130 7.43 -2.14 3.42
CA SER A 130 8.83 -2.41 3.79
C SER A 130 8.97 -2.99 5.21
N ASN A 131 8.27 -4.09 5.47
CA ASN A 131 8.33 -4.84 6.73
C ASN A 131 8.49 -6.34 6.41
N ARG A 132 8.28 -7.21 7.40
CA ARG A 132 8.37 -8.68 7.26
C ARG A 132 7.05 -9.35 7.63
N PHE A 133 5.91 -8.70 7.37
CA PHE A 133 4.60 -9.31 7.61
C PHE A 133 4.43 -10.53 6.70
N SER A 134 4.20 -11.69 7.30
CA SER A 134 4.03 -12.97 6.62
C SER A 134 2.72 -13.60 7.10
N SER A 135 1.70 -13.54 6.23
CA SER A 135 0.36 -14.15 6.39
C SER A 135 -0.62 -13.54 5.39
N LYS A 136 -1.88 -13.99 5.43
CA LYS A 136 -2.98 -13.38 4.68
C LYS A 136 -3.32 -11.99 5.21
N PHE A 137 -3.60 -11.07 4.30
CA PHE A 137 -4.14 -9.76 4.64
C PHE A 137 -5.53 -9.88 5.28
N PRO A 138 -5.78 -9.28 6.46
CA PRO A 138 -7.06 -9.39 7.16
C PRO A 138 -8.27 -8.98 6.32
N SER A 139 -9.32 -9.82 6.31
CA SER A 139 -10.51 -9.58 5.49
C SER A 139 -11.29 -8.32 5.86
N SER A 140 -11.21 -7.89 7.12
CA SER A 140 -11.81 -6.65 7.63
C SER A 140 -11.24 -5.41 6.96
N LEU A 141 -9.94 -5.41 6.61
CA LEU A 141 -9.27 -4.26 6.01
C LEU A 141 -9.79 -3.97 4.60
N TRP A 142 -10.19 -4.99 3.82
CA TRP A 142 -10.81 -4.79 2.50
C TRP A 142 -12.16 -4.07 2.55
N LYS A 143 -12.77 -3.95 3.73
CA LYS A 143 -14.11 -3.36 3.93
C LYS A 143 -14.06 -1.92 4.45
N MET A 144 -12.88 -1.34 4.60
CA MET A 144 -12.69 0.00 5.13
C MET A 144 -13.11 1.07 4.11
N ARG A 145 -14.38 1.47 4.19
CA ARG A 145 -14.98 2.42 3.23
C ARG A 145 -14.34 3.81 3.22
N GLY A 146 -13.78 4.23 4.36
CA GLY A 146 -13.14 5.54 4.53
C GLY A 146 -11.64 5.57 4.28
N LEU A 147 -11.02 4.43 3.93
CA LEU A 147 -9.58 4.36 3.69
C LEU A 147 -9.24 5.03 2.35
N LEU A 148 -8.34 6.00 2.39
CA LEU A 148 -7.87 6.78 1.24
C LEU A 148 -6.54 6.24 0.70
N PHE A 149 -5.64 5.83 1.60
CA PHE A 149 -4.30 5.37 1.23
C PHE A 149 -3.99 4.05 1.95
N LEU A 150 -3.61 3.05 1.16
CA LEU A 150 -3.17 1.75 1.65
C LEU A 150 -1.83 1.38 1.01
N ASN A 151 -0.79 1.32 1.83
CA ASN A 151 0.51 0.79 1.43
C ASN A 151 0.86 -0.46 2.25
N MET A 152 0.90 -1.60 1.55
CA MET A 152 1.33 -2.89 2.07
C MET A 152 2.55 -3.43 1.33
N SER A 153 3.23 -2.61 0.53
CA SER A 153 4.26 -3.06 -0.39
C SER A 153 5.48 -3.65 0.32
N GLN A 154 6.27 -4.47 -0.35
CA GLN A 154 7.54 -5.00 0.16
C GLN A 154 7.36 -5.70 1.52
N ASN A 155 6.51 -6.72 1.53
CA ASN A 155 6.30 -7.63 2.67
C ASN A 155 6.29 -9.07 2.14
N SER A 156 5.82 -10.03 2.93
CA SER A 156 5.65 -11.43 2.52
C SER A 156 4.19 -11.87 2.63
N ILE A 157 3.25 -10.97 2.28
CA ILE A 157 1.81 -11.22 2.36
C ILE A 157 1.41 -12.19 1.25
N GLU A 158 0.66 -13.22 1.61
CA GLU A 158 0.25 -14.29 0.70
C GLU A 158 -1.26 -14.40 0.56
N GLY A 159 -1.68 -15.18 -0.44
CA GLY A 159 -3.08 -15.49 -0.71
C GLY A 159 -3.72 -14.57 -1.74
N GLU A 160 -5.01 -14.79 -1.98
CA GLU A 160 -5.76 -14.06 -3.01
C GLU A 160 -6.34 -12.76 -2.46
N VAL A 161 -6.48 -11.76 -3.32
CA VAL A 161 -7.29 -10.58 -3.03
C VAL A 161 -8.76 -10.96 -3.16
N PRO A 162 -9.60 -10.83 -2.11
CA PRO A 162 -10.99 -11.20 -2.17
C PRO A 162 -11.84 -10.14 -2.91
N SER A 163 -13.04 -10.54 -3.32
CA SER A 163 -14.03 -9.65 -3.94
C SER A 163 -14.48 -8.49 -3.03
N ASP A 164 -14.28 -8.62 -1.72
CA ASP A 164 -14.50 -7.57 -0.72
C ASP A 164 -13.69 -6.29 -0.99
N ILE A 165 -12.61 -6.34 -1.79
CA ILE A 165 -11.83 -5.15 -2.21
C ILE A 165 -12.70 -4.02 -2.75
N GLY A 166 -13.82 -4.34 -3.40
CA GLY A 166 -14.77 -3.35 -3.90
C GLY A 166 -15.40 -2.49 -2.80
N GLY A 167 -15.21 -2.83 -1.52
CA GLY A 167 -15.63 -2.07 -0.35
C GLY A 167 -14.79 -0.84 -0.03
N LEU A 168 -13.56 -0.74 -0.56
CA LEU A 168 -12.66 0.42 -0.36
C LEU A 168 -13.09 1.66 -1.16
N LYS A 169 -14.33 2.12 -0.98
CA LYS A 169 -14.95 3.13 -1.86
C LYS A 169 -14.22 4.48 -1.92
N ALA A 170 -13.49 4.86 -0.88
CA ALA A 170 -12.76 6.12 -0.83
C ALA A 170 -11.30 6.01 -1.30
N ILE A 171 -10.80 4.80 -1.62
CA ILE A 171 -9.37 4.59 -1.89
C ILE A 171 -8.90 5.41 -3.10
N VAL A 172 -7.77 6.06 -2.93
CA VAL A 172 -7.08 6.90 -3.93
C VAL A 172 -5.78 6.22 -4.35
N GLU A 173 -5.02 5.67 -3.40
CA GLU A 173 -3.76 4.98 -3.70
C GLU A 173 -3.71 3.61 -3.02
N LEU A 174 -3.34 2.61 -3.82
CA LEU A 174 -3.24 1.23 -3.39
C LEU A 174 -1.92 0.61 -3.87
N TYR A 175 -1.01 0.37 -2.92
CA TYR A 175 0.29 -0.25 -3.17
C TYR A 175 0.34 -1.64 -2.51
N LEU A 176 0.32 -2.69 -3.32
CA LEU A 176 0.45 -4.08 -2.88
C LEU A 176 1.73 -4.75 -3.44
N TYR A 177 2.57 -3.99 -4.13
CA TYR A 177 3.71 -4.53 -4.86
C TYR A 177 4.76 -5.22 -3.97
N GLY A 178 5.51 -6.18 -4.52
CA GLY A 178 6.57 -6.86 -3.77
C GLY A 178 6.03 -7.70 -2.62
N ASN A 179 5.05 -8.56 -2.91
CA ASN A 179 4.45 -9.51 -1.98
C ASN A 179 4.30 -10.88 -2.67
N HIS A 180 3.52 -11.78 -2.08
CA HIS A 180 3.18 -13.09 -2.62
C HIS A 180 1.67 -13.23 -2.88
N PHE A 181 0.98 -12.12 -3.22
CA PHE A 181 -0.42 -12.20 -3.62
C PHE A 181 -0.57 -13.06 -4.87
N SER A 182 -1.58 -13.91 -4.90
CA SER A 182 -1.78 -14.90 -5.96
C SER A 182 -3.23 -14.95 -6.45
N GLY A 183 -3.49 -15.84 -7.40
CA GLY A 183 -4.80 -16.00 -8.02
C GLY A 183 -5.13 -14.88 -9.01
N MET A 184 -6.40 -14.81 -9.40
CA MET A 184 -6.88 -13.81 -10.37
C MET A 184 -7.12 -12.47 -9.71
N ILE A 185 -6.85 -11.39 -10.44
CA ILE A 185 -7.27 -10.04 -10.02
C ILE A 185 -8.81 -9.97 -10.05
N PRO A 186 -9.49 -9.71 -8.92
CA PRO A 186 -10.96 -9.64 -8.90
C PRO A 186 -11.51 -8.50 -9.76
N SER A 187 -12.59 -8.76 -10.49
CA SER A 187 -13.29 -7.72 -11.26
C SER A 187 -13.83 -6.57 -10.38
N ARG A 188 -13.95 -6.79 -9.06
CA ARG A 188 -14.39 -5.81 -8.06
C ARG A 188 -13.44 -4.62 -7.88
N PHE A 189 -12.17 -4.72 -8.31
CA PHE A 189 -11.29 -3.56 -8.45
C PHE A 189 -11.93 -2.45 -9.28
N GLY A 190 -12.65 -2.79 -10.37
CA GLY A 190 -13.37 -1.83 -11.20
C GLY A 190 -14.49 -1.06 -10.50
N GLN A 191 -14.70 -1.24 -9.19
CA GLN A 191 -15.63 -0.43 -8.39
C GLN A 191 -14.95 0.71 -7.63
N LEU A 192 -13.63 0.84 -7.74
CA LEU A 192 -12.81 1.83 -7.05
C LEU A 192 -12.64 3.08 -7.93
N SER A 193 -13.74 3.80 -8.20
CA SER A 193 -13.76 4.91 -9.17
C SER A 193 -12.87 6.09 -8.79
N ASN A 194 -12.49 6.22 -7.52
CA ASN A 194 -11.59 7.27 -7.00
C ASN A 194 -10.11 6.89 -7.06
N LEU A 195 -9.79 5.64 -7.40
CA LEU A 195 -8.42 5.13 -7.41
C LEU A 195 -7.62 5.83 -8.50
N GLN A 196 -6.51 6.45 -8.10
CA GLN A 196 -5.56 7.16 -8.95
C GLN A 196 -4.30 6.33 -9.18
N ILE A 197 -3.82 5.62 -8.16
CA ILE A 197 -2.61 4.80 -8.26
C ILE A 197 -2.89 3.37 -7.83
N LEU A 198 -2.62 2.43 -8.73
CA LEU A 198 -2.69 1.00 -8.48
C LEU A 198 -1.35 0.35 -8.82
N ASP A 199 -0.64 -0.12 -7.80
CA ASP A 199 0.58 -0.92 -7.98
C ASP A 199 0.42 -2.33 -7.39
N LEU A 200 0.31 -3.31 -8.28
CA LEU A 200 0.23 -4.74 -7.99
C LEU A 200 1.49 -5.50 -8.44
N SER A 201 2.55 -4.76 -8.81
CA SER A 201 3.73 -5.37 -9.43
C SER A 201 4.48 -6.31 -8.50
N ASN A 202 5.32 -7.20 -9.06
CA ASN A 202 6.16 -8.11 -8.29
C ASN A 202 5.35 -8.92 -7.27
N ASN A 203 4.40 -9.69 -7.80
CA ASN A 203 3.52 -10.62 -7.09
C ASN A 203 3.36 -11.90 -7.92
N SER A 204 2.43 -12.76 -7.54
CA SER A 204 2.12 -14.02 -8.23
C SER A 204 0.70 -14.00 -8.84
N PHE A 205 0.17 -12.83 -9.21
CA PHE A 205 -1.15 -12.73 -9.85
C PHE A 205 -1.16 -13.45 -11.20
N SER A 206 -2.27 -14.11 -11.52
CA SER A 206 -2.44 -14.88 -12.75
C SER A 206 -3.77 -14.60 -13.44
N GLY A 207 -3.96 -15.17 -14.64
CA GLY A 207 -5.16 -14.95 -15.45
C GLY A 207 -5.19 -13.58 -16.11
N ALA A 208 -6.35 -13.18 -16.63
CA ALA A 208 -6.48 -11.98 -17.45
C ALA A 208 -6.58 -10.69 -16.63
N ILE A 209 -6.11 -9.59 -17.23
CA ILE A 209 -6.38 -8.23 -16.74
C ILE A 209 -7.91 -8.00 -16.82
N PRO A 210 -8.60 -7.65 -15.71
CA PRO A 210 -10.06 -7.52 -15.74
C PRO A 210 -10.55 -6.40 -16.65
N LEU A 211 -11.52 -6.70 -17.52
CA LEU A 211 -12.17 -5.68 -18.36
C LEU A 211 -12.79 -4.53 -17.55
N SER A 212 -13.17 -4.79 -16.30
CA SER A 212 -13.73 -3.81 -15.37
C SER A 212 -12.73 -2.73 -14.95
N PHE A 213 -11.43 -2.87 -15.21
CA PHE A 213 -10.45 -1.80 -14.99
C PHE A 213 -10.78 -0.54 -15.82
N ALA A 214 -11.53 -0.67 -16.92
CA ALA A 214 -12.04 0.48 -17.67
C ALA A 214 -13.02 1.38 -16.87
N ASN A 215 -13.48 0.92 -15.70
CA ASN A 215 -14.31 1.72 -14.78
C ASN A 215 -13.49 2.49 -13.74
N LEU A 216 -12.17 2.32 -13.70
CA LEU A 216 -11.26 3.09 -12.85
C LEU A 216 -11.03 4.49 -13.45
N ILE A 217 -12.10 5.27 -13.56
CA ILE A 217 -12.15 6.50 -14.34
C ILE A 217 -11.17 7.59 -13.88
N SER A 218 -10.69 7.53 -12.63
CA SER A 218 -9.71 8.46 -12.05
C SER A 218 -8.27 7.95 -12.10
N LEU A 219 -8.03 6.77 -12.68
CA LEU A 219 -6.73 6.11 -12.62
C LEU A 219 -5.69 6.88 -13.43
N GLU A 220 -4.57 7.20 -12.79
CA GLU A 220 -3.43 7.90 -13.37
C GLU A 220 -2.24 6.96 -13.62
N PHE A 221 -2.03 5.98 -12.75
CA PHE A 221 -0.92 5.05 -12.84
C PHE A 221 -1.36 3.61 -12.55
N LEU A 222 -1.03 2.71 -13.46
CA LEU A 222 -1.30 1.28 -13.37
C LEU A 222 -0.01 0.47 -13.54
N ASN A 223 0.44 -0.21 -12.49
CA ASN A 223 1.58 -1.10 -12.56
C ASN A 223 1.16 -2.54 -12.20
N LEU A 224 1.24 -3.42 -13.18
CA LEU A 224 0.95 -4.85 -13.12
C LEU A 224 2.18 -5.70 -13.46
N SER A 225 3.35 -5.07 -13.57
CA SER A 225 4.57 -5.74 -14.03
C SER A 225 5.03 -6.85 -13.08
N LEU A 226 5.84 -7.78 -13.56
CA LEU A 226 6.42 -8.87 -12.75
C LEU A 226 5.33 -9.70 -12.05
N ASN A 227 4.45 -10.29 -12.84
CA ASN A 227 3.39 -11.22 -12.42
C ASN A 227 3.30 -12.38 -13.43
N ALA A 228 2.28 -13.23 -13.31
CA ALA A 228 1.97 -14.31 -14.24
C ALA A 228 0.65 -14.06 -15.01
N LEU A 229 0.32 -12.79 -15.29
CA LEU A 229 -0.90 -12.42 -16.00
C LEU A 229 -0.86 -12.92 -17.45
N SER A 230 -2.00 -13.35 -17.98
CA SER A 230 -2.12 -13.95 -19.31
C SER A 230 -3.30 -13.38 -20.10
N GLY A 231 -3.44 -13.79 -21.37
CA GLY A 231 -4.45 -13.25 -22.27
C GLY A 231 -4.07 -11.87 -22.80
N THR A 232 -5.07 -11.12 -23.30
CA THR A 232 -4.84 -9.85 -23.99
C THR A 232 -4.89 -8.65 -23.05
N ILE A 233 -4.23 -7.56 -23.46
CA ILE A 233 -4.40 -6.25 -22.83
C ILE A 233 -5.79 -5.69 -23.23
N PRO A 234 -6.69 -5.38 -22.27
CA PRO A 234 -8.01 -4.87 -22.62
C PRO A 234 -7.96 -3.55 -23.36
N LYS A 235 -8.44 -3.53 -24.61
CA LYS A 235 -8.60 -2.30 -25.41
C LYS A 235 -9.48 -1.25 -24.71
N SER A 236 -10.36 -1.67 -23.81
CA SER A 236 -11.18 -0.76 -23.00
C SER A 236 -10.37 0.19 -22.13
N LEU A 237 -9.11 -0.11 -21.82
CA LEU A 237 -8.20 0.78 -21.09
C LEU A 237 -7.87 2.06 -21.86
N GLU A 238 -8.02 2.09 -23.20
CA GLU A 238 -7.87 3.31 -24.02
C GLU A 238 -8.84 4.42 -23.59
N LYS A 239 -9.96 4.08 -22.93
CA LYS A 239 -10.98 5.02 -22.47
C LYS A 239 -10.58 5.80 -21.22
N LEU A 240 -9.53 5.39 -20.51
CA LEU A 240 -9.11 6.01 -19.26
C LEU A 240 -8.34 7.30 -19.55
N SER A 241 -9.08 8.40 -19.66
CA SER A 241 -8.53 9.72 -20.06
C SER A 241 -7.48 10.32 -19.11
N TYR A 242 -7.46 9.89 -17.84
CA TYR A 242 -6.49 10.34 -16.84
C TYR A 242 -5.26 9.44 -16.73
N LEU A 243 -5.25 8.28 -17.40
CA LEU A 243 -4.17 7.30 -17.28
C LEU A 243 -2.91 7.81 -17.99
N LYS A 244 -1.91 8.17 -17.19
CA LYS A 244 -0.63 8.75 -17.62
C LYS A 244 0.44 7.69 -17.80
N GLY A 245 0.41 6.62 -17.00
CA GLY A 245 1.41 5.57 -17.02
C GLY A 245 0.81 4.19 -16.86
N ILE A 246 1.27 3.27 -17.69
CA ILE A 246 0.99 1.84 -17.58
C ILE A 246 2.28 1.03 -17.65
N ASN A 247 2.39 0.00 -16.82
CA ASN A 247 3.45 -0.99 -16.93
C ASN A 247 2.86 -2.40 -16.73
N VAL A 248 2.97 -3.23 -17.77
CA VAL A 248 2.52 -4.63 -17.80
C VAL A 248 3.68 -5.58 -18.17
N SER A 249 4.92 -5.09 -18.09
CA SER A 249 6.11 -5.87 -18.43
C SER A 249 6.29 -7.10 -17.55
N PHE A 250 7.00 -8.10 -18.05
CA PHE A 250 7.33 -9.35 -17.37
C PHE A 250 6.07 -10.07 -16.86
N ASN A 251 5.21 -10.41 -17.82
CA ASN A 251 4.01 -11.23 -17.67
C ASN A 251 3.94 -12.23 -18.83
N ASN A 252 2.83 -12.95 -18.96
CA ASN A 252 2.55 -13.92 -20.02
C ASN A 252 1.45 -13.40 -20.97
N LEU A 253 1.39 -12.09 -21.21
CA LEU A 253 0.38 -11.47 -22.05
C LEU A 253 0.63 -11.74 -23.54
N GLU A 254 -0.46 -11.74 -24.31
CA GLU A 254 -0.45 -12.02 -25.75
C GLU A 254 -1.38 -11.12 -26.56
N GLY A 255 -1.19 -11.11 -27.87
CA GLY A 255 -2.04 -10.36 -28.80
C GLY A 255 -1.58 -8.91 -29.02
N GLU A 256 -2.41 -8.16 -29.74
CA GLU A 256 -2.10 -6.79 -30.15
C GLU A 256 -2.13 -5.84 -28.96
N ILE A 257 -1.08 -5.03 -28.81
CA ILE A 257 -1.05 -3.92 -27.87
C ILE A 257 -2.02 -2.83 -28.38
N PRO A 258 -3.00 -2.38 -27.59
CA PRO A 258 -3.91 -1.32 -28.01
C PRO A 258 -3.14 -0.05 -28.42
N GLY A 259 -3.65 0.69 -29.40
CA GLY A 259 -2.92 1.82 -29.99
C GLY A 259 -3.36 3.20 -29.46
N GLY A 260 -4.49 3.28 -28.76
CA GLY A 260 -5.06 4.55 -28.27
C GLY A 260 -4.73 4.86 -26.80
N GLY A 261 -5.20 6.02 -26.33
CA GLY A 261 -5.09 6.41 -24.91
C GLY A 261 -3.65 6.40 -24.38
N VAL A 262 -3.44 5.82 -23.20
CA VAL A 262 -2.11 5.71 -22.57
C VAL A 262 -1.09 4.98 -23.44
N PHE A 263 -1.53 4.02 -24.26
CA PHE A 263 -0.64 3.15 -25.04
C PHE A 263 0.08 3.91 -26.14
N ALA A 264 -0.56 4.93 -26.73
CA ALA A 264 0.05 5.81 -27.75
C ALA A 264 1.29 6.55 -27.24
N ASN A 265 1.37 6.80 -25.92
CA ASN A 265 2.44 7.54 -25.27
C ASN A 265 3.34 6.66 -24.39
N SER A 266 3.10 5.35 -24.36
CA SER A 266 3.86 4.42 -23.51
C SER A 266 5.17 4.01 -24.16
N THR A 267 6.20 3.78 -23.33
CA THR A 267 7.49 3.27 -23.81
C THR A 267 7.46 1.76 -24.00
N LEU A 268 8.36 1.22 -24.82
CA LEU A 268 8.52 -0.24 -24.98
C LEU A 268 8.77 -0.96 -23.65
N GLN A 269 9.45 -0.29 -22.71
CA GLN A 269 9.74 -0.82 -21.38
C GLN A 269 8.49 -1.28 -20.64
N SER A 270 7.34 -0.63 -20.88
CA SER A 270 6.06 -0.97 -20.27
C SER A 270 5.51 -2.34 -20.68
N PHE A 271 6.06 -2.98 -21.72
CA PHE A 271 5.52 -4.22 -22.32
C PHE A 271 6.56 -5.35 -22.42
N LEU A 272 7.84 -5.08 -22.12
CA LEU A 272 8.93 -6.06 -22.20
C LEU A 272 8.62 -7.35 -21.46
N GLY A 273 9.23 -8.46 -21.88
CA GLY A 273 9.10 -9.76 -21.20
C GLY A 273 7.78 -10.51 -21.47
N ASN A 274 6.87 -9.94 -22.27
CA ASN A 274 5.67 -10.64 -22.75
C ASN A 274 5.87 -11.15 -24.18
N ASN A 275 6.26 -12.42 -24.33
CA ASN A 275 6.65 -12.98 -25.63
C ASN A 275 5.50 -13.07 -26.65
N GLY A 276 4.24 -13.04 -26.20
CA GLY A 276 3.07 -13.12 -27.06
C GLY A 276 2.54 -11.77 -27.55
N LEU A 277 3.05 -10.64 -27.03
CA LEU A 277 2.56 -9.32 -27.43
C LEU A 277 3.12 -8.90 -28.79
N CYS A 278 2.27 -8.22 -29.56
CA CYS A 278 2.57 -7.77 -30.92
C CYS A 278 1.94 -6.40 -31.22
N GLY A 279 2.24 -5.79 -32.37
CA GLY A 279 1.46 -4.66 -32.91
C GLY A 279 1.86 -3.24 -32.50
N MET A 280 2.91 -3.06 -31.69
CA MET A 280 3.47 -1.72 -31.47
C MET A 280 4.30 -1.32 -32.69
N HIS A 281 4.03 -0.16 -33.31
CA HIS A 281 4.79 0.37 -34.46
C HIS A 281 6.26 0.75 -34.15
N ILE A 282 6.78 0.37 -32.98
CA ILE A 282 8.18 0.52 -32.60
C ILE A 282 8.91 -0.74 -33.06
N LEU A 283 10.01 -0.55 -33.79
CA LEU A 283 10.80 -1.50 -34.60
C LEU A 283 11.21 -2.85 -33.94
N GLU A 284 10.88 -3.08 -32.67
CA GLU A 284 11.31 -4.23 -31.86
C GLU A 284 10.17 -5.19 -31.49
N ILE A 285 8.89 -4.82 -31.70
CA ILE A 285 7.76 -5.73 -31.47
C ILE A 285 7.28 -6.30 -32.81
N LEU A 286 7.12 -7.63 -32.87
CA LEU A 286 6.66 -8.33 -34.05
C LEU A 286 5.27 -7.84 -34.49
N VAL A 287 5.06 -7.77 -35.80
CA VAL A 287 3.73 -7.54 -36.38
C VAL A 287 2.84 -8.72 -36.02
N CYS A 288 1.62 -8.46 -35.56
CA CYS A 288 0.69 -9.52 -35.20
C CYS A 288 0.42 -10.44 -36.41
N PRO A 289 0.45 -11.77 -36.23
CA PRO A 289 0.11 -12.69 -37.31
C PRO A 289 -1.33 -12.46 -37.76
N ILE A 290 -1.55 -12.32 -39.06
CA ILE A 290 -2.88 -12.16 -39.66
C ILE A 290 -3.61 -13.50 -39.49
N THR A 291 -4.49 -13.60 -38.51
CA THR A 291 -5.39 -14.76 -38.39
C THR A 291 -6.48 -14.64 -39.44
N ASN A 292 -6.30 -15.35 -40.57
CA ASN A 292 -7.36 -15.51 -41.56
C ASN A 292 -8.51 -16.34 -40.96
N PRO A 293 -9.75 -15.81 -40.88
CA PRO A 293 -10.91 -16.57 -40.38
C PRO A 293 -11.28 -17.79 -41.25
N ALA A 294 -10.63 -17.97 -42.40
CA ALA A 294 -10.98 -18.98 -43.41
C ALA A 294 -10.33 -20.37 -43.21
N GLN A 295 -9.63 -20.64 -42.10
CA GLN A 295 -9.00 -21.96 -41.86
C GLN A 295 -9.53 -22.75 -40.65
N GLN A 296 -10.56 -22.26 -39.95
CA GLN A 296 -11.33 -23.09 -39.00
C GLN A 296 -12.55 -23.70 -39.68
N SER A 297 -12.33 -24.59 -40.65
CA SER A 297 -13.32 -25.56 -41.12
C SER A 297 -12.67 -26.54 -42.10
N LYS A 298 -12.05 -27.59 -41.55
CA LYS A 298 -11.99 -28.93 -42.13
C LYS A 298 -11.86 -29.96 -41.00
#